data_AF-X0JS44-F1
#
_entry.id   AF-X0JS44-F1
#
_cell.length_a   1.000
_cell.length_b   1.000
_cell.length_c   1.000
_cell.angle_alpha   90.00
_cell.angle_beta   90.00
_cell.angle_gamma   90.00
#
_symmetry.space_group_name_H-M   'P 1'
#
loop_
_entity.id
_entity.type
_entity.pdbx_description
1 polymer ?
#
loop_
_entity_poly.entity_id
_entity_poly.type
_entity_poly.pdbx_seq_one_letter_code
_entity_poly.pdbx_strand_id
1 'polypeptide(L)'
;MCDHFGWPDEEATEPWHNFRVSVIQEFNYVVGEDKDNLLHCQNMFSLIGLPKPTSLHEARTTMRVTHVNLVDLVESPRTRQPVEHFKTVQDLSHYSVYEDKIFPKEEA
;
A
#
# COMPACT_ATOMS: atom_id res chain seq x y z
N MET A 1 -8.93 -7.40 -14.39
CA MET A 1 -9.65 -6.93 -13.20
C MET A 1 -11.16 -7.17 -13.22
N CYS A 2 -11.94 -6.49 -14.09
CA CYS A 2 -13.39 -6.71 -14.22
C CYS A 2 -13.74 -8.19 -14.43
N ASP A 3 -13.01 -8.87 -15.31
CA ASP A 3 -13.17 -10.30 -15.59
C ASP A 3 -12.76 -11.24 -14.43
N HIS A 4 -11.89 -10.80 -13.52
CA HIS A 4 -11.43 -11.63 -12.39
C HIS A 4 -12.51 -11.73 -11.29
N PHE A 5 -13.26 -10.64 -11.09
CA PHE A 5 -14.39 -10.58 -10.16
C PHE A 5 -15.76 -10.73 -10.85
N GLY A 6 -15.78 -10.82 -12.19
CA GLY A 6 -16.98 -10.97 -13.01
C GLY A 6 -17.86 -9.72 -13.10
N TRP A 7 -17.28 -8.53 -12.98
CA TRP A 7 -18.03 -7.27 -12.97
C TRP A 7 -18.09 -6.63 -14.35
N PRO A 8 -19.26 -6.18 -14.83
CA PRO A 8 -19.35 -5.41 -16.06
C PRO A 8 -18.66 -4.05 -15.91
N ASP A 9 -18.01 -3.55 -16.98
CA ASP A 9 -17.19 -2.33 -16.96
C ASP A 9 -17.91 -1.07 -16.43
N GLU A 10 -19.23 -0.97 -16.59
CA GLU A 10 -20.04 0.12 -16.04
C GLU A 10 -20.29 -0.01 -14.52
N GLU A 11 -20.40 -1.23 -14.00
CA GLU A 11 -20.61 -1.51 -12.58
C GLU A 11 -19.29 -1.67 -11.80
N ALA A 12 -18.16 -1.86 -12.47
CA ALA A 12 -16.87 -2.05 -11.81
C ALA A 12 -16.37 -0.79 -11.08
N THR A 13 -16.83 0.40 -11.48
CA THR A 13 -16.31 1.68 -10.96
C THR A 13 -16.65 1.91 -9.48
N GLU A 14 -17.88 1.64 -9.05
CA GLU A 14 -18.31 1.89 -7.65
C GLU A 14 -17.72 0.87 -6.66
N PRO A 15 -17.78 -0.45 -6.89
CA PRO A 15 -17.15 -1.43 -6.01
C PRO A 15 -15.62 -1.30 -5.98
N TRP A 16 -14.99 -0.91 -7.10
CA TRP A 16 -13.57 -0.64 -7.13
C TRP A 16 -13.19 0.65 -6.40
N HIS A 17 -13.98 1.71 -6.52
CA HIS A 17 -13.83 2.90 -5.69
C HIS A 17 -13.99 2.55 -4.20
N ASN A 18 -15.00 1.76 -3.84
CA ASN A 18 -15.22 1.31 -2.46
C ASN A 18 -14.04 0.45 -1.95
N PHE A 19 -13.50 -0.45 -2.78
CA PHE A 19 -12.31 -1.22 -2.45
C PHE A 19 -11.11 -0.30 -2.17
N ARG A 20 -10.86 0.70 -3.02
CA ARG A 20 -9.75 1.65 -2.82
C ARG A 20 -9.93 2.50 -1.57
N VAL A 21 -11.14 3.02 -1.34
CA VAL A 21 -11.50 3.72 -0.09
C VAL A 21 -11.24 2.82 1.11
N SER A 22 -11.59 1.53 1.03
CA SER A 22 -11.33 0.57 2.11
C SER A 22 -9.84 0.30 2.32
N VAL A 23 -9.02 0.23 1.24
CA VAL A 23 -7.56 0.11 1.34
C VAL A 23 -6.96 1.33 2.04
N ILE A 24 -7.42 2.55 1.73
CA ILE A 24 -6.98 3.78 2.40
C ILE A 24 -7.43 3.81 3.86
N GLN A 25 -8.69 3.43 4.14
CA GLN A 25 -9.22 3.37 5.50
C GLN A 25 -8.47 2.33 6.34
N GLU A 26 -8.17 1.18 5.77
CA GLU A 26 -7.42 0.11 6.44
C GLU A 26 -5.97 0.52 6.65
N PHE A 27 -5.34 1.18 5.67
CA PHE A 27 -4.03 1.79 5.83
C PHE A 27 -4.05 2.82 6.98
N ASN A 28 -5.02 3.74 7.00
CA ASN A 28 -5.18 4.73 8.04
C ASN A 28 -5.49 4.11 9.42
N TYR A 29 -6.24 3.01 9.46
CA TYR A 29 -6.53 2.27 10.69
C TYR A 29 -5.28 1.58 11.26
N VAL A 30 -4.48 0.94 10.40
CA VAL A 30 -3.30 0.18 10.82
C VAL A 30 -2.11 1.10 11.14
N VAL A 31 -1.93 2.16 10.35
CA VAL A 31 -0.79 3.08 10.47
C VAL A 31 -1.12 4.29 11.35
N GLY A 32 -2.34 4.80 11.28
CA GLY A 32 -2.76 6.08 11.87
C GLY A 32 -2.72 7.24 10.85
N GLU A 33 -3.65 8.19 10.97
CA GLU A 33 -3.81 9.30 9.98
C GLU A 33 -2.79 10.43 10.15
N ASP A 34 -2.19 10.57 11.34
CA ASP A 34 -1.26 11.66 11.63
C ASP A 34 0.17 11.32 11.16
N LYS A 35 0.55 11.92 10.01
CA LYS A 35 1.89 11.81 9.41
C LYS A 35 3.03 12.42 10.23
N ASP A 36 2.72 13.22 11.24
CA ASP A 36 3.69 13.84 12.14
C ASP A 36 3.79 13.07 13.48
N ASN A 37 3.13 11.92 13.59
CA ASN A 37 3.26 11.00 14.72
C ASN A 37 4.30 9.90 14.45
N LEU A 38 5.41 9.94 15.20
CA LEU A 38 6.50 8.97 15.07
C LEU A 38 6.06 7.52 15.32
N LEU A 39 5.10 7.30 16.23
CA LEU A 39 4.60 5.95 16.54
C LEU A 39 3.88 5.35 15.33
N HIS A 40 3.09 6.14 14.62
CA HIS A 40 2.42 5.74 13.38
C HIS A 40 3.45 5.35 12.31
N CYS A 41 4.50 6.16 12.13
CA CYS A 41 5.61 5.81 11.24
C CYS A 41 6.31 4.50 11.65
N GLN A 42 6.54 4.27 12.93
CA GLN A 42 7.17 3.03 13.40
C GLN A 42 6.30 1.78 13.15
N ASN A 43 4.98 1.91 13.25
CA ASN A 43 4.05 0.83 12.90
C ASN A 43 4.12 0.51 11.40
N MET A 44 4.10 1.54 10.54
CA MET A 44 4.27 1.37 9.09
C MET A 44 5.58 0.66 8.74
N PHE A 45 6.70 1.07 9.35
CA PHE A 45 7.99 0.40 9.11
C PHE A 45 7.96 -1.07 9.53
N SER A 46 7.25 -1.40 10.61
CA SER A 46 7.12 -2.79 11.06
C SER A 46 6.33 -3.65 10.05
N LEU A 47 5.26 -3.11 9.44
CA LEU A 47 4.48 -3.80 8.40
C LEU A 47 5.30 -4.04 7.13
N ILE A 48 6.11 -3.06 6.76
CA ILE A 48 6.99 -3.12 5.60
C ILE A 48 8.21 -4.04 5.87
N GLY A 49 8.49 -4.36 7.14
CA GLY A 49 9.65 -5.16 7.55
C GLY A 49 10.95 -4.37 7.63
N LEU A 50 10.87 -3.05 7.82
CA LEU A 50 12.01 -2.15 7.97
C LEU A 50 12.34 -1.88 9.46
N PRO A 51 13.60 -1.49 9.78
CA PRO A 51 13.97 -1.06 11.12
C PRO A 51 13.17 0.17 11.56
N LYS A 52 12.68 0.17 12.82
CA LYS A 52 11.89 1.29 13.34
C LYS A 52 12.69 2.60 13.31
N PRO A 53 12.17 3.68 12.70
CA PRO A 53 12.84 4.96 12.66
C PRO A 53 12.83 5.60 14.06
N THR A 54 13.88 6.36 14.35
CA THR A 54 14.05 7.13 15.60
C THR A 54 13.58 8.57 15.46
N SER A 55 13.33 9.04 14.23
CA SER A 55 12.83 10.38 13.95
C SER A 55 11.94 10.42 12.71
N LEU A 56 11.08 11.43 12.60
CA LEU A 56 10.27 11.67 11.40
C LEU A 56 11.12 11.96 10.17
N HIS A 57 12.29 12.58 10.36
CA HIS A 57 13.22 12.85 9.27
C HIS A 57 13.77 11.54 8.68
N GLU A 58 14.23 10.64 9.54
CA GLU A 58 14.68 9.30 9.15
C GLU A 58 13.57 8.49 8.47
N ALA A 59 12.35 8.56 9.03
CA ALA A 59 11.18 7.90 8.46
C ALA A 59 10.92 8.36 7.01
N ARG A 60 10.89 9.68 6.78
CA ARG A 60 10.66 10.29 5.46
C ARG A 60 11.75 9.95 4.46
N THR A 61 13.02 9.98 4.89
CA THR A 61 14.17 9.70 4.02
C THR A 61 14.16 8.23 3.58
N THR A 62 13.84 7.30 4.48
CA THR A 62 13.81 5.87 4.17
C THR A 62 12.59 5.49 3.32
N MET A 63 11.41 6.04 3.63
CA MET A 63 10.19 5.79 2.84
C MET A 63 10.30 6.26 1.39
N ARG A 64 10.97 7.39 1.13
CA ARG A 64 11.14 7.93 -0.23
C ARG A 64 11.87 6.98 -1.19
N VAL A 65 12.71 6.09 -0.67
CA VAL A 65 13.50 5.13 -1.46
C VAL A 65 12.96 3.71 -1.34
N THR A 66 11.89 3.52 -0.58
CA THR A 66 11.22 2.23 -0.41
C THR A 66 10.15 2.10 -1.47
N HIS A 67 10.22 1.03 -2.28
CA HIS A 67 9.20 0.73 -3.29
C HIS A 67 8.51 -0.56 -2.90
N VAL A 68 7.25 -0.47 -2.51
CA VAL A 68 6.39 -1.59 -2.14
C VAL A 68 5.01 -1.38 -2.75
N ASN A 69 4.28 -2.47 -2.99
CA ASN A 69 2.91 -2.37 -3.45
C ASN A 69 1.95 -2.11 -2.26
N LEU A 70 1.07 -1.12 -2.39
CA LEU A 70 0.15 -0.74 -1.30
C LEU A 70 -0.94 -1.78 -1.05
N VAL A 71 -1.37 -2.51 -2.08
CA VAL A 71 -2.34 -3.62 -1.92
C VAL A 71 -1.71 -4.72 -1.07
N ASP A 72 -0.48 -5.11 -1.38
CA ASP A 72 0.26 -6.10 -0.58
C ASP A 72 0.49 -5.65 0.86
N LEU A 73 0.72 -4.35 1.06
CA LEU A 73 0.92 -3.79 2.40
C LEU A 73 -0.34 -3.95 3.27
N VAL A 74 -1.53 -3.72 2.70
CA VAL A 74 -2.81 -3.88 3.41
C VAL A 74 -3.18 -5.35 3.56
N GLU A 75 -2.86 -6.21 2.59
CA GLU A 75 -3.16 -7.64 2.68
C GLU A 75 -2.20 -8.43 3.59
N SER A 76 -0.94 -7.99 3.73
CA SER A 76 0.12 -8.67 4.48
C SER A 76 -0.29 -9.07 5.91
N PRO A 77 -0.93 -8.21 6.72
CA PRO A 77 -1.44 -8.59 8.05
C PRO A 77 -2.42 -9.77 8.01
N ARG A 78 -3.25 -9.86 6.97
CA ARG A 78 -4.28 -10.89 6.79
C ARG A 78 -3.68 -12.20 6.25
N THR A 79 -2.79 -12.11 5.27
CA THR A 79 -2.19 -13.27 4.59
C THR A 79 -0.96 -13.82 5.31
N ARG A 80 -0.36 -13.02 6.21
CA ARG A 80 0.94 -13.26 6.84
C ARG A 80 2.09 -13.42 5.84
N GLN A 81 1.92 -12.92 4.63
CA GLN A 81 2.97 -12.89 3.62
C GLN A 81 3.76 -11.59 3.76
N PRO A 82 5.09 -11.64 3.73
CA PRO A 82 5.90 -10.43 3.76
C PRO A 82 5.67 -9.60 2.50
N VAL A 83 5.71 -8.27 2.64
CA VAL A 83 5.58 -7.34 1.52
C VAL A 83 6.85 -7.39 0.67
N GLU A 84 6.70 -7.49 -0.64
CA GLU A 84 7.85 -7.52 -1.57
C GLU A 84 8.47 -6.11 -1.73
N HIS A 85 9.81 -6.05 -1.69
CA HIS A 85 10.58 -4.83 -1.86
C HIS A 85 11.16 -4.74 -3.26
N PHE A 86 10.83 -3.67 -3.97
CA PHE A 86 11.30 -3.43 -5.32
C PHE A 86 12.48 -2.46 -5.33
N LYS A 87 13.49 -2.75 -6.16
CA LYS A 87 14.68 -1.89 -6.29
C LYS A 87 14.36 -0.59 -7.01
N THR A 88 13.43 -0.64 -7.97
CA THR A 88 13.09 0.50 -8.81
C THR A 88 11.57 0.66 -8.91
N VAL A 89 11.14 1.87 -9.23
CA VAL A 89 9.73 2.16 -9.55
C VAL A 89 9.29 1.37 -10.78
N GLN A 90 10.18 1.10 -11.73
CA GLN A 90 9.88 0.27 -12.90
C GLN A 90 9.56 -1.18 -12.50
N ASP A 91 10.34 -1.78 -11.60
CA ASP A 91 10.09 -3.15 -11.12
C ASP A 91 8.75 -3.23 -10.38
N LEU A 92 8.49 -2.26 -9.49
CA LEU A 92 7.19 -2.14 -8.80
C LEU A 92 6.04 -2.00 -9.81
N SER A 93 6.22 -1.18 -10.85
CA SER A 93 5.18 -0.96 -11.86
C SER A 93 4.92 -2.23 -12.68
N HIS A 94 5.96 -2.95 -13.10
CA HIS A 94 5.81 -4.20 -13.83
C HIS A 94 5.09 -5.24 -12.99
N TYR A 95 5.49 -5.39 -11.72
CA TYR A 95 4.83 -6.27 -10.76
C TYR A 95 3.35 -5.91 -10.59
N SER A 96 3.05 -4.63 -10.35
CA SER A 96 1.69 -4.16 -10.06
C SER A 96 0.75 -4.37 -11.26
N VAL A 97 1.26 -4.25 -12.48
CA VAL A 97 0.48 -4.54 -13.70
C VAL A 97 0.34 -6.05 -13.92
N TYR A 98 1.42 -6.81 -13.73
CA TYR A 98 1.43 -8.26 -13.94
C TYR A 98 0.51 -9.00 -12.96
N GLU A 99 0.53 -8.61 -11.69
CA GLU A 99 -0.29 -9.18 -10.62
C GLU A 99 -1.69 -8.56 -10.54
N ASP A 100 -2.00 -7.56 -11.38
CA ASP A 100 -3.26 -6.81 -11.30
C ASP A 100 -3.45 -6.22 -9.88
N LYS A 101 -2.41 -5.60 -9.33
CA LYS A 101 -2.37 -4.93 -8.01
C LYS A 101 -2.13 -3.43 -8.17
N ILE A 102 -3.05 -2.76 -8.85
CA ILE A 102 -2.88 -1.35 -9.24
C ILE A 102 -3.56 -0.44 -8.22
N PHE A 103 -2.78 0.41 -7.56
CA PHE A 103 -3.31 1.50 -6.74
C PHE A 103 -3.33 2.80 -7.55
N PRO A 104 -4.49 3.45 -7.77
CA PRO A 104 -4.58 4.55 -8.74
C PRO A 104 -4.26 5.89 -8.10
N LYS A 105 -3.58 6.73 -8.88
CA LYS A 105 -2.92 7.94 -8.42
C LYS A 105 -3.88 8.99 -7.85
N GLU A 106 -5.13 9.00 -8.31
CA GLU A 106 -6.14 9.99 -7.92
C GLU A 106 -6.56 9.87 -6.44
N GLU A 107 -6.25 8.73 -5.82
CA GLU A 107 -6.53 8.48 -4.39
C GLU A 107 -5.26 8.14 -3.59
N ALA A 108 -4.07 8.40 -4.16
CA ALA A 108 -2.75 8.17 -3.54
C ALA A 108 -2.16 9.42 -2.89
#